data_AF-A0A1G9XX50-F1
#
_entry.id   AF-A0A1G9XX50-F1
#
_cell.length_a   1.000
_cell.length_b   1.000
_cell.length_c   1.000
_cell.angle_alpha   90.00
_cell.angle_beta   90.00
_cell.angle_gamma   90.00
#
_symmetry.space_group_name_H-M   'P 1'
#
loop_
_entity.id
_entity.type
_entity.pdbx_description
1 polymer ?
#
loop_
_entity_poly.entity_id
_entity_poly.type
_entity_poly.pdbx_seq_one_letter_code
_entity_poly.pdbx_strand_id
1 'polypeptide(L)' 'MPLNIRSEEVNQLAEKLASRAGVSKTEAVRLALTNELGRREESLADFLAKIKPLQDALAAYPATGLKADKAFYDSLYED' A
#
# COMPACT_ATOMS: atom_id res chain seq x y z
N MET A 1 -2.74 12.66 -22.15
CA MET A 1 -1.83 12.21 -23.23
C MET A 1 -1.99 10.70 -23.40
N PRO A 2 -1.97 10.14 -24.62
CA PRO A 2 -1.97 8.69 -24.80
C PRO A 2 -0.63 8.11 -24.30
N LEU A 3 -0.70 7.01 -23.55
CA LEU A 3 0.49 6.28 -23.10
C LEU A 3 1.14 5.60 -24.33
N ASN A 4 2.35 6.01 -24.69
CA ASN A 4 3.10 5.43 -25.80
C ASN A 4 4.24 4.56 -25.25
N ILE A 5 4.08 3.24 -25.35
CA ILE A 5 5.06 2.27 -24.86
C ILE A 5 5.84 1.70 -26.06
N ARG A 6 7.14 1.96 -26.11
CA ARG A 6 8.06 1.44 -27.14
C ARG A 6 8.91 0.29 -26.60
N SER A 7 8.24 -0.69 -26.00
CA SER A 7 8.88 -1.91 -25.49
C SER A 7 8.21 -3.12 -26.11
N GLU A 8 9.03 -3.93 -26.80
CA GLU A 8 8.57 -5.18 -27.43
C GLU A 8 8.06 -6.18 -26.37
N GLU A 9 8.74 -6.25 -25.23
CA GLU A 9 8.34 -7.10 -24.11
C GLU A 9 6.95 -6.73 -23.59
N VAL A 10 6.67 -5.42 -23.39
CA VAL A 10 5.35 -4.98 -22.92
C VAL A 10 4.27 -5.28 -23.95
N ASN A 11 4.58 -5.16 -25.24
CA ASN A 11 3.66 -5.52 -26.32
C ASN A 11 3.30 -7.00 -26.29
N GLN A 12 4.28 -7.88 -26.07
CA GLN A 12 4.06 -9.33 -25.97
C GLN A 12 3.24 -9.69 -24.73
N LEU A 13 3.48 -9.03 -23.60
CA LEU A 13 2.68 -9.21 -22.39
C LEU A 13 1.23 -8.76 -22.60
N ALA A 14 1.03 -7.60 -23.22
CA ALA A 14 -0.29 -7.08 -23.54
C ALA A 14 -1.05 -8.00 -24.51
N GLU A 15 -0.38 -8.50 -25.56
CA GLU A 15 -0.95 -9.47 -26.51
C GLU A 15 -1.36 -10.77 -25.82
N LYS A 16 -0.48 -11.33 -24.97
CA LYS A 16 -0.76 -12.57 -24.25
C LYS A 16 -1.96 -12.42 -23.31
N LEU A 17 -2.06 -11.30 -22.61
CA LEU A 17 -3.18 -11.03 -21.72
C LEU A 17 -4.47 -10.78 -22.50
N ALA A 18 -4.41 -10.00 -23.59
CA ALA A 18 -5.51 -9.75 -24.51
C ALA A 18 -6.08 -11.04 -25.09
N SER A 19 -5.20 -11.92 -25.59
CA SER A 19 -5.57 -13.23 -26.14
C SER A 19 -6.25 -14.13 -25.11
N ARG A 20 -5.75 -14.14 -23.87
CA ARG A 20 -6.32 -14.95 -22.78
C ARG A 20 -7.65 -14.41 -22.28
N ALA A 21 -7.81 -13.10 -22.23
CA ALA A 21 -9.03 -12.44 -21.76
C ALA A 21 -10.07 -12.21 -22.87
N GLY A 22 -9.71 -12.43 -24.14
CA GLY A 22 -10.61 -12.20 -25.29
C GLY A 22 -10.93 -10.72 -25.52
N VAL A 23 -10.00 -9.83 -25.17
CA VAL A 23 -10.19 -8.36 -25.24
C VAL A 23 -9.10 -7.71 -26.10
N SER A 24 -9.24 -6.40 -26.38
CA SER A 24 -8.20 -5.65 -27.08
C SER A 24 -6.93 -5.50 -26.22
N LYS A 25 -5.77 -5.21 -26.84
CA LYS A 25 -4.52 -4.91 -26.11
C LYS A 25 -4.68 -3.77 -25.12
N THR A 26 -5.39 -2.71 -25.53
CA THR A 26 -5.65 -1.56 -24.66
C THR A 26 -6.48 -1.95 -23.45
N GLU A 27 -7.52 -2.76 -23.65
CA GLU A 27 -8.35 -3.27 -22.54
C GLU A 27 -7.58 -4.23 -21.63
N ALA A 28 -6.70 -5.06 -22.20
CA ALA A 28 -5.81 -5.92 -21.43
C ALA A 28 -4.85 -5.10 -20.55
N VAL A 29 -4.28 -4.02 -21.08
CA VAL A 29 -3.43 -3.11 -20.31
C VAL A 29 -4.25 -2.43 -19.21
N ARG A 30 -5.46 -1.94 -19.51
CA ARG A 30 -6.35 -1.36 -18.50
C ARG A 30 -6.63 -2.36 -17.36
N LEU A 31 -7.02 -3.58 -17.70
CA LEU A 31 -7.31 -4.65 -16.73
C LEU A 31 -6.08 -4.97 -15.87
N ALA A 32 -4.89 -5.08 -16.48
CA ALA A 32 -3.65 -5.34 -15.76
C ALA A 32 -3.34 -4.23 -14.73
N LEU A 33 -3.48 -2.96 -15.14
CA LEU A 33 -3.23 -1.81 -14.28
C LEU A 33 -4.24 -1.75 -13.13
N THR A 34 -5.53 -1.94 -13.40
CA THR A 34 -6.58 -1.97 -12.37
C THR A 34 -6.31 -3.08 -11.35
N ASN A 35 -5.99 -4.29 -11.81
CA ASN A 35 -5.73 -5.42 -10.92
C ASN A 35 -4.46 -5.20 -10.07
N GLU A 36 -3.42 -4.59 -10.62
CA GLU A 36 -2.20 -4.32 -9.88
C GLU A 36 -2.39 -3.23 -8.82
N LEU A 37 -3.14 -2.18 -9.14
CA LEU A 37 -3.52 -1.16 -8.15
C LEU A 37 -4.36 -1.79 -7.03
N GLY A 38 -5.37 -2.60 -7.38
CA GLY A 38 -6.20 -3.31 -6.40
C GLY A 38 -5.37 -4.20 -5.46
N ARG A 39 -4.45 -5.01 -5.99
CA ARG A 39 -3.56 -5.85 -5.17
C ARG A 39 -2.70 -5.04 -4.20
N ARG A 40 -2.23 -3.86 -4.61
CA ARG A 40 -1.43 -2.98 -3.74
C ARG A 40 -2.28 -2.33 -2.65
N GLU A 41 -3.49 -1.91 -2.98
CA GLU A 41 -4.44 -1.36 -2.02
C GLU A 41 -4.90 -2.41 -1.01
N GLU A 42 -5.20 -3.63 -1.45
CA GLU A 42 -5.52 -4.77 -0.58
C GLU A 42 -4.34 -5.09 0.36
N SER A 43 -3.12 -5.14 -0.16
CA SER A 43 -1.91 -5.33 0.65
C SER A 43 -1.73 -4.25 1.71
N LEU A 44 -2.01 -2.98 1.37
CA LEU A 44 -1.98 -1.88 2.32
C LEU A 44 -3.10 -2.02 3.38
N ALA A 45 -4.31 -2.37 2.97
CA ALA A 45 -5.43 -2.59 3.89
C ALA A 45 -5.13 -3.73 4.88
N ASP A 46 -4.58 -4.84 4.40
CA ASP A 46 -4.14 -5.96 5.24
C ASP A 46 -3.03 -5.56 6.21
N PHE A 47 -2.06 -4.78 5.74
CA PHE A 47 -1.00 -4.24 6.58
C PHE A 47 -1.55 -3.32 7.68
N LEU A 48 -2.47 -2.42 7.35
CA LEU A 48 -3.12 -1.53 8.31
C LEU A 48 -3.98 -2.33 9.30
N ALA A 49 -4.68 -3.37 8.85
CA ALA A 49 -5.46 -4.25 9.71
C ALA A 49 -4.58 -4.97 10.74
N LYS A 50 -3.35 -5.37 10.37
CA LYS A 50 -2.38 -5.96 11.30
C LYS A 50 -1.83 -4.97 12.33
N ILE A 51 -1.75 -3.68 11.99
CA ILE A 51 -1.27 -2.62 12.89
C ILE A 51 -2.37 -2.13 13.83
N LYS A 52 -3.65 -2.22 13.42
CA LYS A 52 -4.79 -1.72 14.17
C LYS A 52 -4.84 -2.16 15.64
N PRO A 53 -4.55 -3.43 16.02
CA PRO A 53 -4.50 -3.83 17.43
C PRO A 53 -3.49 -3.04 18.27
N LEU A 54 -2.34 -2.67 17.69
CA LEU A 54 -1.32 -1.86 18.38
C LEU A 54 -1.80 -0.41 18.54
N GLN A 55 -2.46 0.14 17.52
CA GLN A 55 -3.06 1.47 17.58
C GLN A 55 -4.19 1.53 18.59
N ASP A 56 -5.05 0.51 18.64
CA ASP A 56 -6.15 0.40 19.60
C ASP A 56 -5.61 0.28 21.04
N ALA A 57 -4.55 -0.51 21.24
CA ALA A 57 -3.87 -0.61 22.53
C ALA A 57 -3.27 0.73 22.97
N LEU A 58 -2.65 1.49 22.04
CA LEU A 58 -2.12 2.81 22.33
C LEU A 58 -3.24 3.83 22.62
N ALA A 59 -4.33 3.79 21.86
CA ALA A 59 -5.46 4.70 22.02
C ALA A 59 -6.27 4.44 23.30
N ALA A 60 -6.18 3.23 23.87
CA ALA A 60 -6.79 2.91 25.16
C ALA A 60 -6.13 3.66 26.34
N TYR A 61 -4.88 4.13 26.19
CA TYR A 61 -4.25 4.95 27.22
C TYR A 61 -4.86 6.36 27.22
N PRO A 62 -5.27 6.88 28.39
CA PRO A 62 -5.83 8.22 28.47
C PRO A 62 -4.77 9.25 28.06
N ALA A 63 -5.19 10.26 27.30
CA ALA A 63 -4.33 11.39 26.99
C ALA A 63 -4.03 12.15 28.29
N THR A 64 -2.83 11.97 28.83
CA THR A 64 -2.45 12.56 30.13
C THR A 64 -2.23 14.08 30.03
N GLY A 65 -2.03 14.61 28.82
CA GLY A 65 -1.68 16.02 28.60
C GLY A 65 -0.30 16.42 29.13
N LEU A 66 0.44 15.47 29.73
CA LEU A 66 1.77 15.68 30.27
C LEU A 66 2.78 15.71 29.13
N LYS A 67 3.61 16.73 29.11
CA LYS A 67 4.74 16.80 28.18
C LYS A 67 5.85 15.91 28.72
N ALA A 68 6.32 14.95 27.93
CA ALA A 68 7.54 14.21 28.22
C ALA A 68 8.72 15.19 28.10
N ASP A 69 9.05 15.86 29.20
CA ASP A 69 10.13 16.83 29.29
C ASP A 69 11.45 16.17 29.67
N LYS A 70 12.50 16.98 29.78
CA LYS A 70 13.84 16.47 30.07
C LYS A 70 13.89 15.69 31.39
N ALA A 71 13.19 16.16 32.43
CA ALA A 71 13.16 15.50 33.73
C ALA A 71 12.53 14.10 33.65
N PHE A 72 11.49 13.93 32.82
CA PHE A 72 10.94 12.61 32.54
C PHE A 72 11.98 11.67 31.90
N TYR A 73 12.70 12.12 30.87
CA TYR A 73 13.72 11.28 30.23
C TYR A 73 14.90 10.98 31.15
N ASP A 74 15.37 11.96 31.94
CA ASP A 74 16.46 11.78 32.90
C ASP A 74 16.09 10.67 33.91
N SER A 75 14.82 10.61 34.36
CA SER A 75 14.33 9.55 35.26
C SER A 75 14.29 8.13 34.67
N LEU A 76 14.38 7.96 33.36
CA LEU A 76 14.40 6.64 32.71
C LEU A 76 15.80 6.01 32.64
N TYR A 77 16.85 6.80 32.92
CA TYR A 77 18.25 6.36 32.84
C TYR A 77 18.96 6.39 34.20
N GLU A 78 18.32 6.91 35.24
CA GLU A 78 18.79 6.83 36.62
C GLU A 78 18.29 5.54 37.28
N ASP A 79 18.84 4.39 36.83
CA ASP A 79 18.87 3.11 37.55
C ASP A 79 20.30 2.51 37.44
#